data_AF-A0A2E2ECC1-F1
#
_entry.id   AF-A0A2E2ECC1-F1
#
_cell.length_a   1.000
_cell.length_b   1.000
_cell.length_c   1.000
_cell.angle_alpha   90.00
_cell.angle_beta   90.00
_cell.angle_gamma   90.00
#
_symmetry.space_group_name_H-M   'P 1'
#
loop_
_entity.id
_entity.type
_entity.pdbx_description
1 polymer ?
#
loop_
_entity_poly.entity_id
_entity_poly.type
_entity_poly.pdbx_seq_one_letter_code
_entity_poly.pdbx_strand_id
1 'polypeptide(L)'
;MTLSIRALTIPFIFLFDCIFIVLCILAGGERYWDHISYEHSHLTWLSSLQLFFIGTTCLTIWIGKSNNRLDLKKLKQFWLWPFLGFSFIFLSLDEKFQIHERLREGVFKPNHIGTNLPGIGAGDFLHILFAVIGLALSYFIYKQIKKNKIALIYLILALIISLYTVISDAFSEIPNLNSSQTYIEIFRFHQFTEEILEILAQLFFFSTFYEYKRTYQKEKV
;
A
#
# COMPACT_ATOMS: atom_id res chain seq x y z
N MET A 1 -30.97 11.72 14.40
CA MET A 1 -29.99 10.71 13.99
C MET A 1 -28.88 11.43 13.22
N THR A 2 -27.88 11.95 13.92
CA THR A 2 -26.75 12.62 13.25
C THR A 2 -25.87 11.53 12.67
N LEU A 3 -25.88 11.39 11.34
CA LEU A 3 -24.83 10.64 10.66
C LEU A 3 -23.53 11.32 11.05
N SER A 4 -22.79 10.71 11.97
CA SER A 4 -21.51 11.25 12.41
C SER A 4 -20.63 11.34 11.16
N ILE A 5 -20.12 12.54 10.84
CA ILE A 5 -19.18 12.82 9.73
C ILE A 5 -18.10 11.73 9.61
N ARG A 6 -17.75 11.11 10.74
CA ARG A 6 -16.79 10.00 10.87
C ARG A 6 -17.18 8.68 10.18
N ALA A 7 -18.47 8.41 9.98
CA ALA A 7 -18.96 7.23 9.26
C ALA A 7 -18.86 7.41 7.73
N LEU A 8 -18.74 8.66 7.27
CA LEU A 8 -18.68 9.00 5.86
C LEU A 8 -17.24 9.04 5.32
N THR A 9 -16.22 9.08 6.17
CA THR A 9 -14.82 9.21 5.73
C THR A 9 -14.38 8.08 4.78
N ILE A 10 -14.58 6.82 5.16
CA ILE A 10 -14.13 5.67 4.34
C ILE A 10 -14.95 5.57 3.04
N PRO A 11 -16.29 5.62 3.06
CA PRO A 11 -17.08 5.63 1.82
C PRO A 11 -16.74 6.82 0.92
N PHE A 12 -16.43 7.98 1.50
CA PHE A 12 -16.04 9.16 0.74
C PHE A 12 -14.70 8.97 0.03
N ILE A 13 -13.67 8.41 0.70
CA ILE A 13 -12.37 8.12 0.08
C ILE A 13 -12.55 7.08 -1.04
N PHE A 14 -13.30 6.01 -0.78
CA PHE A 14 -13.61 5.01 -1.82
C PHE A 14 -14.30 5.63 -3.04
N LEU A 15 -15.32 6.47 -2.80
CA LEU A 15 -16.03 7.17 -3.88
C LEU A 15 -15.09 8.13 -4.62
N PHE A 16 -14.22 8.83 -3.90
CA PHE A 16 -13.21 9.69 -4.48
C PHE A 16 -12.26 8.91 -5.39
N ASP A 17 -11.75 7.76 -4.94
CA ASP A 17 -10.86 6.91 -5.74
C ASP A 17 -11.56 6.44 -7.03
N CYS A 18 -12.79 5.93 -6.91
CA CYS A 18 -13.61 5.51 -8.06
C CYS A 18 -13.83 6.66 -9.05
N ILE A 19 -14.21 7.85 -8.56
CA ILE A 19 -14.40 9.03 -9.40
C ILE A 19 -13.09 9.42 -10.07
N PHE A 20 -11.98 9.41 -9.33
CA PHE A 20 -10.67 9.77 -9.85
C PHE A 20 -10.23 8.84 -10.97
N ILE A 21 -10.40 7.51 -10.80
CA ILE A 21 -10.10 6.51 -11.84
C ILE A 21 -10.95 6.76 -13.09
N VAL A 22 -12.26 6.97 -12.92
CA VAL A 22 -13.17 7.27 -14.05
C VAL A 22 -12.75 8.55 -14.77
N LEU A 23 -12.38 9.60 -14.03
CA LEU A 23 -11.89 10.85 -14.62
C LEU A 23 -10.58 10.65 -15.38
N CYS A 24 -9.65 9.82 -14.89
CA CYS A 24 -8.42 9.50 -15.61
C CYS A 24 -8.70 8.80 -16.94
N ILE A 25 -9.65 7.85 -16.95
CA ILE A 25 -10.07 7.15 -18.17
C ILE A 25 -10.70 8.13 -19.17
N LEU A 26 -11.65 8.96 -18.70
CA LEU A 26 -12.34 9.91 -19.56
C LEU A 26 -11.43 11.02 -20.10
N ALA A 27 -10.53 11.55 -19.26
CA ALA A 27 -9.62 12.62 -19.63
C ALA A 27 -8.51 12.15 -20.59
N GLY A 28 -8.08 10.88 -20.49
CA GLY A 28 -7.06 10.31 -21.36
C GLY A 28 -7.55 9.99 -22.78
N GLY A 29 -8.86 9.87 -23.01
CA GLY A 29 -9.43 9.59 -24.33
C GLY A 29 -8.87 8.30 -24.92
N GLU A 30 -8.39 8.32 -26.17
CA GLU A 30 -7.77 7.15 -26.84
C GLU A 30 -6.44 6.70 -26.20
N ARG A 31 -5.81 7.58 -25.39
CA ARG A 31 -4.53 7.34 -24.71
C ARG A 31 -4.71 7.09 -23.22
N TYR A 32 -5.90 6.67 -22.79
CA TYR A 32 -6.20 6.46 -21.37
C TYR A 32 -5.21 5.54 -20.66
N TRP A 33 -4.64 4.56 -21.35
CA TRP A 33 -3.59 3.68 -20.81
C TRP A 33 -2.39 4.44 -20.23
N ASP A 34 -1.99 5.56 -20.83
CA ASP A 34 -0.87 6.40 -20.35
C ASP A 34 -1.21 7.05 -18.98
N HIS A 35 -2.50 7.15 -18.65
CA HIS A 35 -2.99 7.75 -17.42
C HIS A 35 -3.32 6.74 -16.31
N ILE A 36 -3.44 5.44 -16.63
CA ILE A 36 -3.92 4.40 -15.69
C ILE A 36 -3.03 3.15 -15.58
N SER A 37 -1.98 3.01 -16.39
CA SER A 37 -1.19 1.77 -16.45
C SER A 37 0.28 2.04 -16.72
N TYR A 38 0.72 3.30 -16.74
CA TYR A 38 2.11 3.61 -17.04
C TYR A 38 2.86 3.96 -15.75
N GLU A 39 4.12 3.59 -15.66
CA GLU A 39 4.99 4.10 -14.62
C GLU A 39 5.00 5.64 -14.69
N HIS A 40 4.57 6.30 -13.61
CA HIS A 40 4.23 7.75 -13.53
C HIS A 40 2.80 8.14 -13.95
N SER A 41 1.86 7.21 -13.95
CA SER A 41 0.45 7.48 -14.18
C SER A 41 -0.16 8.37 -13.08
N HIS A 42 -1.38 8.85 -13.35
CA HIS A 42 -2.14 9.58 -12.34
C HIS A 42 -2.57 8.66 -11.19
N LEU A 43 -2.74 7.36 -11.46
CA LEU A 43 -3.02 6.36 -10.44
C LEU A 43 -1.81 6.10 -9.53
N THR A 44 -0.60 6.01 -10.07
CA THR A 44 0.64 5.95 -9.27
C THR A 44 0.76 7.18 -8.35
N TRP A 45 0.37 8.36 -8.82
CA TRP A 45 0.32 9.56 -7.97
C TRP A 45 -0.72 9.46 -6.85
N LEU A 46 -1.92 8.95 -7.15
CA LEU A 46 -2.96 8.71 -6.15
C LEU A 46 -2.50 7.68 -5.10
N SER A 47 -1.93 6.56 -5.54
CA SER A 47 -1.32 5.51 -4.72
C SER A 47 -0.26 6.09 -3.77
N SER A 48 0.69 6.85 -4.31
CA SER A 48 1.71 7.56 -3.52
C SER A 48 1.08 8.49 -2.46
N LEU A 49 0.03 9.24 -2.82
CA LEU A 49 -0.67 10.13 -1.90
C LEU A 49 -1.38 9.37 -0.77
N GLN A 50 -2.03 8.24 -1.07
CA GLN A 50 -2.67 7.40 -0.06
C GLN A 50 -1.64 6.82 0.92
N LEU A 51 -0.52 6.28 0.42
CA LEU A 51 0.59 5.80 1.24
C LEU A 51 1.13 6.89 2.18
N PHE A 52 1.25 8.13 1.70
CA PHE A 52 1.62 9.27 2.54
C PHE A 52 0.60 9.53 3.66
N PHE A 53 -0.70 9.50 3.36
CA PHE A 53 -1.75 9.67 4.38
C PHE A 53 -1.81 8.52 5.39
N ILE A 54 -1.53 7.29 4.96
CA ILE A 54 -1.36 6.14 5.87
C ILE A 54 -0.20 6.41 6.83
N GLY A 55 0.97 6.77 6.29
CA GLY A 55 2.16 7.03 7.07
C GLY A 55 1.99 8.18 8.08
N THR A 56 1.43 9.30 7.65
CA THR A 56 1.11 10.43 8.55
C THR A 56 0.07 10.05 9.61
N THR A 57 -0.92 9.22 9.28
CA THR A 57 -1.88 8.70 10.27
C THR A 57 -1.16 7.89 11.35
N CYS A 58 -0.24 7.00 10.99
CA CYS A 58 0.59 6.27 11.96
C CYS A 58 1.43 7.21 12.84
N LEU A 59 2.05 8.25 12.27
CA LEU A 59 2.80 9.24 13.04
C LEU A 59 1.93 10.03 14.02
N THR A 60 0.70 10.40 13.64
CA THR A 60 -0.22 11.07 14.57
C THR A 60 -0.67 10.16 15.73
N ILE A 61 -0.80 8.85 15.49
CA ILE A 61 -1.06 7.86 16.57
C ILE A 61 0.13 7.83 17.53
N TRP A 62 1.36 7.83 17.01
CA TRP A 62 2.57 7.88 17.81
C TRP A 62 2.65 9.13 18.69
N ILE A 63 2.46 10.33 18.10
CA ILE A 63 2.44 11.60 18.83
C ILE A 63 1.37 11.56 19.93
N GLY A 64 0.16 11.11 19.59
CA GLY A 64 -0.93 10.96 20.56
C GLY A 64 -0.64 10.00 21.71
N LYS A 65 0.22 8.99 21.50
CA LYS A 65 0.70 8.08 22.56
C LYS A 65 1.84 8.68 23.39
N SER A 66 2.73 9.46 22.77
CA SER A 66 3.90 10.07 23.45
C SER A 66 3.53 11.07 24.55
N ASN A 67 2.39 11.76 24.39
CA ASN A 67 1.90 12.71 25.38
C ASN A 67 1.35 12.04 26.67
N ASN A 68 1.21 10.71 26.69
CA ASN A 68 0.82 9.97 27.88
C ASN A 68 2.07 9.37 28.54
N ARG A 69 2.23 9.55 29.86
CA ARG A 69 3.37 9.03 30.65
C ARG A 69 3.70 7.59 30.23
N LEU A 70 4.88 7.41 29.64
CA LEU A 70 5.34 6.15 29.07
C LEU A 70 5.58 5.13 30.19
N ASP A 71 4.78 4.06 30.21
CA ASP A 71 5.07 2.86 30.96
C ASP A 71 6.17 2.07 30.23
N LEU A 72 7.27 1.73 30.92
CA LEU A 72 8.43 1.02 30.38
C LEU A 72 8.06 -0.30 29.68
N LYS A 73 6.99 -0.98 30.11
CA LYS A 73 6.50 -2.20 29.44
C LYS A 73 5.87 -1.95 28.06
N LYS A 74 5.52 -0.70 27.75
CA LYS A 74 4.93 -0.29 26.46
C LYS A 74 5.95 0.25 25.46
N LEU A 75 7.24 0.33 25.81
CA LEU A 75 8.28 0.90 24.93
C LEU A 75 8.42 0.19 23.58
N LYS A 76 8.34 -1.15 23.54
CA LYS A 76 8.39 -1.87 22.25
C LYS A 76 7.19 -1.56 21.35
N GLN A 77 6.03 -1.31 21.95
CA GLN A 77 4.80 -0.94 21.22
C GLN A 77 4.76 0.54 20.83
N PHE A 78 5.61 1.35 21.45
CA PHE A 78 5.78 2.76 21.14
C PHE A 78 6.45 2.96 19.79
N TRP A 79 7.51 2.18 19.50
CA TRP A 79 8.29 2.27 18.26
C TRP A 79 7.61 1.69 17.02
N LEU A 80 6.58 0.87 17.18
CA LEU A 80 5.82 0.32 16.05
C LEU A 80 5.23 1.42 15.14
N TRP A 81 4.59 2.42 15.74
CA TRP A 81 3.89 3.47 15.00
C TRP A 81 4.78 4.41 14.21
N PRO A 82 5.90 4.95 14.75
CA PRO A 82 6.82 5.74 13.94
C PRO A 82 7.50 4.89 12.88
N PHE A 83 7.85 3.63 13.19
CA PHE A 83 8.41 2.72 12.19
C PHE A 83 7.45 2.49 11.01
N LEU A 84 6.18 2.18 11.27
CA LEU A 84 5.16 2.06 10.23
C LEU A 84 4.96 3.38 9.47
N GLY A 85 4.92 4.50 10.20
CA GLY A 85 4.76 5.83 9.62
C GLY A 85 5.84 6.16 8.60
N PHE A 86 7.11 5.97 8.97
CA PHE A 86 8.24 6.17 8.06
C PHE A 86 8.29 5.12 6.95
N SER A 87 7.89 3.87 7.22
CA SER A 87 7.85 2.83 6.19
C SER A 87 6.82 3.15 5.10
N PHE A 88 5.61 3.58 5.45
CA PHE A 88 4.60 3.98 4.47
C PHE A 88 4.96 5.27 3.72
N ILE A 89 5.63 6.22 4.38
CA ILE A 89 6.18 7.39 3.69
C ILE A 89 7.30 6.98 2.73
N PHE A 90 8.17 6.06 3.12
CA PHE A 90 9.18 5.51 2.22
C PHE A 90 8.54 4.82 1.01
N LEU A 91 7.51 3.99 1.21
CA LEU A 91 6.75 3.38 0.12
C LEU A 91 6.07 4.43 -0.77
N SER A 92 5.54 5.51 -0.20
CA SER A 92 4.98 6.63 -0.97
C SER A 92 6.02 7.31 -1.86
N LEU A 93 7.24 7.49 -1.36
CA LEU A 93 8.35 8.05 -2.14
C LEU A 93 8.82 7.06 -3.20
N ASP A 94 8.89 5.78 -2.84
CA ASP A 94 9.26 4.71 -3.73
C ASP A 94 8.29 4.59 -4.92
N GLU A 95 6.98 4.63 -4.65
CA GLU A 95 5.93 4.67 -5.68
C GLU A 95 6.14 5.83 -6.67
N LYS A 96 6.52 7.01 -6.17
CA LYS A 96 6.68 8.19 -7.02
C LYS A 96 8.00 8.23 -7.78
N PHE A 97 9.09 7.79 -7.13
CA PHE A 97 10.46 7.95 -7.62
C PHE A 97 11.09 6.65 -8.12
N GLN A 98 10.39 5.53 -7.95
CA GLN A 98 10.79 4.17 -8.32
C GLN A 98 12.18 3.84 -7.77
N ILE A 99 12.34 4.00 -6.46
CA ILE A 99 13.63 3.84 -5.80
C ILE A 99 14.06 2.38 -5.89
N HIS A 100 13.15 1.44 -5.66
CA HIS A 100 13.42 0.01 -5.77
C HIS A 100 13.78 -0.37 -7.22
N GLU A 101 13.13 0.24 -8.21
CA GLU A 101 13.41 -0.03 -9.63
C GLU A 101 14.80 0.45 -10.03
N ARG A 102 15.15 1.68 -9.64
CA ARG A 102 16.49 2.23 -9.90
C ARG A 102 17.58 1.41 -9.21
N LEU A 103 17.30 0.86 -8.03
CA LEU A 103 18.21 -0.06 -7.34
C LEU A 103 18.29 -1.41 -8.07
N ARG A 104 17.16 -1.94 -8.55
CA ARG A 104 17.08 -3.16 -9.35
C ARG A 104 17.93 -3.04 -10.62
N GLU A 105 17.67 -2.03 -11.43
CA GLU A 105 18.35 -1.81 -12.72
C GLU A 105 19.79 -1.33 -12.56
N GLY A 106 20.05 -0.45 -11.59
CA GLY A 106 21.36 0.19 -11.43
C GLY A 106 22.37 -0.61 -10.61
N VAL A 107 21.90 -1.45 -9.68
CA VAL A 107 22.77 -2.17 -8.74
C VAL A 107 22.56 -3.68 -8.83
N PHE A 108 21.34 -4.19 -8.78
CA PHE A 108 21.14 -5.63 -8.64
C PHE A 108 21.33 -6.41 -9.93
N LYS A 109 20.68 -6.00 -11.02
CA LYS A 109 20.81 -6.64 -12.34
C LYS A 109 22.27 -6.65 -12.84
N PRO A 110 23.03 -5.54 -12.82
CA PRO A 110 24.41 -5.52 -13.32
C PRO A 110 25.39 -6.36 -12.50
N ASN A 111 25.14 -6.52 -11.20
CA ASN A 111 25.99 -7.30 -10.30
C ASN A 111 25.47 -8.73 -10.07
N HIS A 112 24.44 -9.15 -10.81
CA HIS A 112 23.78 -10.46 -10.65
C HIS A 112 23.35 -10.76 -9.20
N ILE A 113 22.93 -9.72 -8.47
CA ILE A 113 22.43 -9.85 -7.09
C ILE A 113 20.95 -10.22 -7.18
N GLY A 114 20.60 -11.43 -6.77
CA GLY A 114 19.24 -11.92 -6.83
C GLY A 114 19.07 -13.24 -6.09
N THR A 115 18.00 -13.95 -6.42
CA THR A 115 17.71 -15.28 -5.86
C THR A 115 17.80 -16.33 -6.95
N ASN A 116 18.18 -17.56 -6.58
CA ASN A 116 18.13 -18.72 -7.49
C ASN A 116 16.73 -19.35 -7.57
N LEU A 117 15.70 -18.64 -7.11
CA LEU A 117 14.33 -19.15 -7.13
C LEU A 117 13.76 -19.01 -8.54
N PRO A 118 13.11 -20.05 -9.09
CA PRO A 118 12.50 -19.98 -10.40
C PRO A 118 11.37 -18.95 -10.40
N GLY A 119 11.33 -18.09 -11.43
CA GLY A 119 10.30 -17.06 -11.59
C GLY A 119 10.62 -15.70 -10.96
N ILE A 120 11.74 -15.55 -10.24
CA ILE A 120 12.10 -14.31 -9.53
C ILE A 120 13.37 -13.74 -10.16
N GLY A 121 13.23 -12.63 -10.88
CA GLY A 121 14.33 -11.93 -11.51
C GLY A 121 15.30 -11.28 -10.52
N ALA A 122 16.45 -10.83 -11.03
CA ALA A 122 17.41 -10.08 -10.22
C ALA A 122 16.78 -8.76 -9.76
N GLY A 123 16.72 -8.57 -8.44
CA GLY A 123 16.09 -7.42 -7.77
C GLY A 123 14.64 -7.62 -7.32
N ASP A 124 13.90 -8.58 -7.89
CA ASP A 124 12.48 -8.81 -7.58
C ASP A 124 12.27 -9.40 -6.18
N PHE A 125 13.34 -9.96 -5.60
CA PHE A 125 13.35 -10.42 -4.22
C PHE A 125 13.05 -9.30 -3.20
N LEU A 126 13.18 -8.02 -3.58
CA LEU A 126 12.81 -6.89 -2.72
C LEU A 126 11.31 -6.90 -2.38
N HIS A 127 10.43 -7.19 -3.35
CA HIS A 127 8.99 -7.27 -3.11
C HIS A 127 8.65 -8.37 -2.09
N ILE A 128 9.29 -9.54 -2.24
CA ILE A 128 9.14 -10.66 -1.31
C ILE A 128 9.66 -10.29 0.08
N LEU A 129 10.81 -9.62 0.15
CA LEU A 129 11.39 -9.16 1.41
C LEU A 129 10.45 -8.18 2.12
N PHE A 130 9.89 -7.20 1.41
CA PHE A 130 8.91 -6.27 1.96
C PHE A 130 7.62 -6.96 2.39
N ALA A 131 7.13 -7.95 1.64
CA ALA A 131 5.97 -8.75 2.05
C ALA A 131 6.22 -9.54 3.34
N VAL A 132 7.39 -10.18 3.48
CA VAL A 132 7.76 -10.90 4.71
C VAL A 132 7.86 -9.95 5.91
N ILE A 133 8.49 -8.79 5.74
CA ILE A 133 8.57 -7.76 6.79
C ILE A 133 7.17 -7.26 7.14
N GLY A 134 6.33 -6.95 6.15
CA GLY A 134 4.95 -6.52 6.33
C GLY A 134 4.11 -7.53 7.10
N LEU A 135 4.20 -8.82 6.75
CA LEU A 135 3.54 -9.92 7.46
C LEU A 135 4.04 -10.04 8.90
N ALA A 136 5.35 -9.94 9.15
CA ALA A 136 5.89 -9.94 10.51
C ALA A 136 5.37 -8.76 11.34
N LEU A 137 5.29 -7.56 10.75
CA LEU A 137 4.73 -6.37 11.39
C LEU A 137 3.21 -6.51 11.65
N SER A 138 2.49 -7.19 10.76
CA SER A 138 1.04 -7.41 10.89
C SER A 138 0.67 -8.10 12.20
N TYR A 139 1.51 -9.00 12.70
CA TYR A 139 1.34 -9.64 14.00
C TYR A 139 1.39 -8.63 15.17
N PHE A 140 2.31 -7.67 15.11
CA PHE A 140 2.42 -6.61 16.12
C PHE A 140 1.26 -5.62 16.02
N ILE A 141 0.81 -5.30 14.80
CA ILE A 141 -0.39 -4.48 14.56
C ILE A 141 -1.63 -5.19 15.12
N TYR A 142 -1.80 -6.48 14.80
CA TYR A 142 -2.88 -7.32 15.33
C TYR A 142 -2.97 -7.25 16.85
N LYS A 143 -1.84 -7.38 17.56
CA LYS A 143 -1.81 -7.26 19.03
C LYS A 143 -2.35 -5.92 19.54
N GLN A 144 -2.14 -4.83 18.79
CA GLN A 144 -2.66 -3.50 19.15
C GLN A 144 -4.14 -3.35 18.84
N ILE A 145 -4.61 -3.90 17.72
CA ILE A 145 -5.95 -3.61 17.19
C ILE A 145 -6.97 -4.70 17.49
N LYS A 146 -6.59 -5.87 18.00
CA LYS A 146 -7.48 -7.05 18.17
C LYS A 146 -8.78 -6.82 18.95
N LYS A 147 -8.86 -5.75 19.76
CA LYS A 147 -10.09 -5.37 20.47
C LYS A 147 -11.09 -4.60 19.59
N ASN A 148 -10.61 -3.94 18.53
CA ASN A 148 -11.42 -3.23 17.56
C ASN A 148 -11.71 -4.13 16.36
N LYS A 149 -12.87 -4.80 16.36
CA LYS A 149 -13.28 -5.74 15.31
C LYS A 149 -13.30 -5.12 13.91
N ILE A 150 -13.72 -3.85 13.80
CA ILE A 150 -13.80 -3.15 12.51
C ILE A 150 -12.41 -2.92 11.94
N ALA A 151 -11.48 -2.40 12.75
CA ALA A 151 -10.08 -2.23 12.34
C ALA A 151 -9.43 -3.57 11.96
N LEU A 152 -9.78 -4.66 12.66
CA LEU A 152 -9.27 -5.99 12.34
C LEU A 152 -9.77 -6.51 11.00
N ILE A 153 -11.05 -6.30 10.66
CA ILE A 153 -11.61 -6.67 9.36
C ILE A 153 -10.86 -5.94 8.24
N TYR A 154 -10.66 -4.62 8.37
CA TYR A 154 -9.89 -3.86 7.40
C TYR A 154 -8.44 -4.33 7.27
N LEU A 155 -7.78 -4.68 8.38
CA LEU A 155 -6.41 -5.21 8.32
C LEU A 155 -6.36 -6.53 7.54
N ILE A 156 -7.30 -7.43 7.78
CA ILE A 156 -7.36 -8.73 7.08
C ILE A 156 -7.59 -8.51 5.58
N LEU A 157 -8.53 -7.63 5.20
CA LEU A 157 -8.78 -7.31 3.79
C LEU A 157 -7.55 -6.68 3.13
N ALA A 158 -6.89 -5.73 3.79
CA ALA A 158 -5.67 -5.11 3.29
C ALA A 158 -4.56 -6.14 3.07
N LEU A 159 -4.35 -7.04 4.03
CA LEU A 159 -3.33 -8.09 3.94
C LEU A 159 -3.63 -9.10 2.82
N ILE A 160 -4.88 -9.54 2.68
CA ILE A 160 -5.26 -10.49 1.61
C ILE A 160 -5.01 -9.87 0.24
N ILE A 161 -5.45 -8.62 0.02
CA ILE A 161 -5.31 -7.95 -1.26
C ILE A 161 -3.85 -7.65 -1.56
N SER A 162 -3.10 -7.08 -0.61
CA SER A 162 -1.67 -6.81 -0.80
C SER A 162 -0.82 -8.08 -1.03
N LEU A 163 -1.18 -9.19 -0.38
CA LEU A 163 -0.49 -10.45 -0.63
C LEU A 163 -0.80 -10.98 -2.04
N TYR A 164 -2.05 -10.83 -2.49
CA TYR A 164 -2.42 -11.17 -3.84
C TYR A 164 -1.68 -10.32 -4.88
N THR A 165 -1.57 -9.00 -4.69
CA THR A 165 -0.85 -8.13 -5.64
C THR A 165 0.63 -8.49 -5.70
N VAL A 166 1.30 -8.63 -4.55
CA VAL A 166 2.72 -9.03 -4.52
C VAL A 166 2.96 -10.39 -5.17
N ILE A 167 2.08 -11.38 -4.95
CA ILE A 167 2.19 -12.69 -5.61
C ILE A 167 1.94 -12.55 -7.12
N SER A 168 0.92 -11.79 -7.51
CA SER A 168 0.61 -11.55 -8.92
C SER A 168 1.81 -10.95 -9.66
N ASP A 169 2.41 -9.90 -9.09
CA ASP A 169 3.60 -9.23 -9.62
C ASP A 169 4.80 -10.17 -9.68
N ALA A 170 5.15 -10.82 -8.56
CA ALA A 170 6.31 -11.70 -8.45
C ALA A 170 6.26 -12.93 -9.37
N PHE A 171 5.07 -13.37 -9.80
CA PHE A 171 4.90 -14.50 -10.71
C PHE A 171 4.45 -14.08 -12.12
N SER A 172 4.38 -12.79 -12.41
CA SER A 172 4.07 -12.25 -13.73
C SER A 172 5.29 -12.30 -14.67
N GLU A 173 6.01 -13.43 -14.72
CA GLU A 173 6.99 -13.64 -15.79
C GLU A 173 6.24 -13.72 -17.13
N ILE A 174 6.26 -12.63 -17.88
CA ILE A 174 5.70 -12.59 -19.23
C ILE A 174 6.66 -13.33 -20.13
N PRO A 175 6.25 -14.47 -20.73
CA PRO A 175 7.10 -15.18 -21.67
C PRO A 175 7.45 -14.24 -22.82
N ASN A 176 8.71 -14.31 -23.26
CA ASN A 176 9.31 -13.53 -24.35
C ASN A 176 8.67 -13.93 -25.70
N LEU A 177 7.39 -13.62 -25.88
CA LEU A 177 6.56 -13.94 -27.02
C LEU A 177 6.39 -12.66 -27.83
N ASN A 178 7.25 -12.51 -28.84
CA ASN A 178 7.13 -11.60 -29.99
C ASN A 178 5.91 -10.68 -29.95
N SER A 179 6.05 -9.53 -29.28
CA SER A 179 5.40 -8.22 -29.50
C SER A 179 4.10 -8.20 -30.33
N SER A 180 3.13 -9.06 -30.01
CA SER A 180 1.81 -8.99 -30.62
C SER A 180 0.98 -7.96 -29.86
N GLN A 181 0.12 -7.22 -30.56
CA GLN A 181 -0.70 -6.18 -29.94
C GLN A 181 -1.59 -6.73 -28.81
N THR A 182 -2.03 -7.99 -28.94
CA THR A 182 -2.77 -8.72 -27.90
C THR A 182 -1.97 -8.88 -26.60
N TYR A 183 -0.65 -9.09 -26.66
CA TYR A 183 0.17 -9.20 -25.45
C TYR A 183 0.28 -7.86 -24.71
N ILE A 184 0.43 -6.76 -25.45
CA ILE A 184 0.50 -5.41 -24.87
C ILE A 184 -0.80 -5.07 -24.14
N GLU A 185 -1.95 -5.43 -24.73
CA GLU A 185 -3.25 -5.22 -24.10
C GLU A 185 -3.45 -6.06 -22.82
N ILE A 186 -3.05 -7.33 -22.84
CA ILE A 186 -3.09 -8.20 -21.65
C ILE A 186 -2.20 -7.64 -20.54
N PHE A 187 -0.99 -7.19 -20.89
CA PHE A 187 -0.06 -6.60 -19.92
C PHE A 187 -0.62 -5.35 -19.27
N ARG A 188 -1.15 -4.42 -20.09
CA ARG A 188 -1.78 -3.20 -19.60
C ARG A 188 -2.98 -3.49 -18.70
N PHE A 189 -3.80 -4.48 -19.04
CA PHE A 189 -4.92 -4.88 -18.21
C PHE A 189 -4.47 -5.48 -16.87
N HIS A 190 -3.40 -6.29 -16.89
CA HIS A 190 -2.80 -6.84 -15.68
C HIS A 190 -2.30 -5.73 -14.75
N GLN A 191 -1.47 -4.82 -15.27
CA GLN A 191 -0.91 -3.70 -14.53
C GLN A 191 -2.01 -2.77 -13.99
N PHE A 192 -3.02 -2.44 -14.80
CA PHE A 192 -4.16 -1.67 -14.32
C PHE A 192 -4.92 -2.39 -13.18
N THR A 193 -5.14 -3.70 -13.31
CA THR A 193 -5.80 -4.48 -12.26
C THR A 193 -5.00 -4.48 -10.97
N GLU A 194 -3.68 -4.60 -11.08
CA GLU A 194 -2.76 -4.51 -9.95
C GLU A 194 -2.85 -3.14 -9.28
N GLU A 195 -2.70 -2.04 -10.02
CA GLU A 195 -2.80 -0.67 -9.48
C GLU A 195 -4.12 -0.43 -8.74
N ILE A 196 -5.25 -0.95 -9.26
CA ILE A 196 -6.56 -0.86 -8.62
C ILE A 196 -6.60 -1.65 -7.29
N LEU A 197 -6.03 -2.85 -7.28
CA LEU A 197 -5.98 -3.68 -6.07
C LEU A 197 -5.06 -3.07 -5.01
N GLU A 198 -3.96 -2.45 -5.42
CA GLU A 198 -3.07 -1.73 -4.51
C GLU A 198 -3.75 -0.53 -3.86
N ILE A 199 -4.40 0.33 -4.64
CA ILE A 199 -5.19 1.47 -4.11
C ILE A 199 -6.26 0.95 -3.14
N LEU A 200 -6.94 -0.15 -3.46
CA LEU A 200 -7.93 -0.76 -2.57
C LEU A 200 -7.29 -1.28 -1.26
N ALA A 201 -6.13 -1.92 -1.34
CA ALA A 201 -5.39 -2.37 -0.16
C ALA A 201 -4.94 -1.19 0.72
N GLN A 202 -4.45 -0.10 0.10
CA GLN A 202 -4.05 1.13 0.77
C GLN A 202 -5.23 1.79 1.49
N LEU A 203 -6.40 1.87 0.86
CA LEU A 203 -7.64 2.32 1.50
C LEU A 203 -7.98 1.49 2.75
N PHE A 204 -7.81 0.16 2.70
CA PHE A 204 -8.06 -0.69 3.87
C PHE A 204 -6.98 -0.55 4.96
N PHE A 205 -5.71 -0.35 4.60
CA PHE A 205 -4.68 0.00 5.58
C PHE A 205 -4.96 1.34 6.26
N PHE A 206 -5.32 2.36 5.48
CA PHE A 206 -5.74 3.66 6.01
C PHE A 206 -6.92 3.50 6.98
N SER A 207 -7.96 2.77 6.55
CA SER A 207 -9.16 2.49 7.34
C SER A 207 -8.82 1.79 8.66
N THR A 208 -7.90 0.83 8.64
CA THR A 208 -7.40 0.12 9.82
C THR A 208 -6.83 1.10 10.85
N PHE A 209 -5.90 1.96 10.43
CA PHE A 209 -5.21 2.87 11.35
C PHE A 209 -6.10 4.03 11.79
N TYR A 210 -6.95 4.53 10.90
CA TYR A 210 -7.94 5.55 11.23
C TYR A 210 -8.93 5.05 12.30
N GLU A 211 -9.46 3.84 12.13
CA GLU A 211 -10.36 3.21 13.09
C GLU A 211 -9.69 2.92 14.43
N TYR A 212 -8.43 2.47 14.40
CA TYR A 212 -7.65 2.30 15.62
C TYR A 212 -7.45 3.62 16.37
N LYS A 213 -7.02 4.68 15.67
CA LYS A 213 -6.84 6.03 16.22
C LYS A 213 -8.13 6.54 16.86
N ARG A 214 -9.26 6.35 16.17
CA ARG A 214 -10.58 6.76 16.63
C ARG A 214 -10.96 6.10 17.95
N THR A 215 -10.81 4.78 18.06
CA THR A 215 -11.13 4.03 19.28
C THR A 215 -10.19 4.43 20.42
N TYR A 216 -8.89 4.58 20.13
CA TYR A 216 -7.90 5.02 21.11
C TYR A 216 -8.20 6.41 21.69
N GLN A 217 -8.67 7.35 20.87
CA GLN A 217 -9.05 8.70 21.34
C GLN A 217 -10.30 8.68 22.23
N LYS A 218 -11.28 7.80 21.94
CA LYS A 218 -12.48 7.66 22.78
C LYS A 218 -12.18 7.12 24.17
N GLU A 219 -11.21 6.22 24.31
CA GLU A 219 -10.82 5.65 25.61
C GLU A 219 -10.11 6.67 26.53
N LYS A 220 -9.71 7.84 26.02
CA LYS A 220 -9.06 8.90 26.80
C LYS A 220 -10.01 9.97 27.35
N VAL A 221 -11.23 10.06 26.82
CA VAL A 221 -12.26 11.03 27.25
C VAL A 221 -13.14 10.34 28.28
#